data_AF-A0A7C2DWW7-F1
#
_entry.id   AF-A0A7C2DWW7-F1
#
_cell.length_a   1.000
_cell.length_b   1.000
_cell.length_c   1.000
_cell.angle_alpha   90.00
_cell.angle_beta   90.00
_cell.angle_gamma   90.00
#
_symmetry.space_group_name_H-M   'P 1'
#
loop_
_entity.id
_entity.type
_entity.pdbx_description
1 polymer ?
#
loop_
_entity_poly.entity_id
_entity_poly.type
_entity_poly.pdbx_seq_one_letter_code
_entity_poly.pdbx_strand_id
1 'polypeptide(L)'
;MPQSVAPDVVAANGAAVTPVTPRARGRSRHTSPVPRAAVFGAGIAVAVAAFYVFGSNALNGYRLSREEARLDALKRGLQEQNAILREEIRLLQTPPYIEKIAREQLGLVRPGEIAVLIVRPPAPPPPPPARLGRDTRPLPQRIWAALTRRVQKR
;
A
#
# COMPACT_ATOMS: atom_id res chain seq x y z
N MET A 1 -40.28 78.48 -34.99
CA MET A 1 -41.38 79.03 -35.81
C MET A 1 -42.12 77.87 -36.46
N PRO A 2 -43.45 77.89 -36.58
CA PRO A 2 -44.46 78.51 -35.72
C PRO A 2 -45.55 77.45 -35.35
N GLN A 3 -46.73 77.67 -34.76
CA GLN A 3 -47.40 78.79 -34.07
C GLN A 3 -48.02 78.25 -32.75
N SER A 4 -48.34 79.13 -31.78
CA SER A 4 -49.67 79.24 -31.12
C SER A 4 -49.53 79.73 -29.67
N VAL A 5 -49.99 80.95 -29.42
CA VAL A 5 -50.05 81.63 -28.12
C VAL A 5 -51.38 82.38 -28.05
N ALA A 6 -51.91 82.55 -26.83
CA ALA A 6 -53.03 83.40 -26.39
C ALA A 6 -54.38 82.68 -26.14
N PRO A 7 -55.25 83.23 -25.27
CA PRO A 7 -54.90 83.86 -23.97
C PRO A 7 -55.89 83.52 -22.82
N ASP A 8 -55.57 84.06 -21.64
CA ASP A 8 -56.47 84.55 -20.57
C ASP A 8 -57.77 83.79 -20.21
N VAL A 9 -57.81 83.30 -18.97
CA VAL A 9 -59.01 83.48 -18.12
C VAL A 9 -58.58 83.91 -16.71
N VAL A 10 -58.99 85.13 -16.33
CA VAL A 10 -58.98 85.64 -14.96
C VAL A 10 -60.13 85.02 -14.18
N ALA A 11 -59.88 84.43 -12.99
CA ALA A 11 -60.92 84.24 -11.98
C ALA A 11 -60.39 84.02 -10.54
N ALA A 12 -61.06 84.70 -9.60
CA ALA A 12 -61.28 84.29 -8.21
C ALA A 12 -60.07 84.10 -7.27
N ASN A 13 -59.72 85.19 -6.56
CA ASN A 13 -59.20 85.06 -5.19
C ASN A 13 -60.28 84.44 -4.28
N GLY A 14 -59.98 83.30 -3.66
CA GLY A 14 -60.79 82.68 -2.61
C GLY A 14 -59.91 82.34 -1.41
N ALA A 15 -60.07 83.05 -0.30
CA ALA A 15 -59.18 82.94 0.84
C ALA A 15 -59.39 81.62 1.63
N ALA A 16 -58.29 80.92 1.93
CA ALA A 16 -58.24 79.90 2.97
C ALA A 16 -56.84 79.87 3.62
N VAL A 17 -56.77 80.32 4.87
CA VAL A 17 -55.55 80.26 5.69
C VAL A 17 -55.27 78.79 6.04
N THR A 18 -54.03 78.33 5.84
CA THR A 18 -53.56 77.04 6.40
C THR A 18 -52.20 77.21 7.10
N PRO A 19 -51.93 76.45 8.18
CA PRO A 19 -50.80 76.70 9.07
C PRO A 19 -49.47 76.11 8.58
N VAL A 20 -48.37 76.76 8.97
CA VAL A 20 -47.03 76.18 8.92
C VAL A 20 -46.99 74.88 9.74
N THR A 21 -46.47 73.81 9.13
CA THR A 21 -45.99 72.62 9.85
C THR A 21 -44.57 72.31 9.42
N PRO A 22 -43.59 72.27 10.36
CA PRO A 22 -42.25 71.82 10.06
C PRO A 22 -42.13 70.29 10.17
N ARG A 23 -40.95 69.82 9.77
CA ARG A 23 -40.22 68.64 10.28
C ARG A 23 -40.18 67.43 9.36
N ALA A 24 -38.94 67.01 9.10
CA ALA A 24 -38.59 65.83 8.34
C ALA A 24 -39.25 64.56 8.90
N ARG A 25 -39.94 63.81 8.04
CA ARG A 25 -40.26 62.41 8.31
C ARG A 25 -38.97 61.60 8.24
N GLY A 26 -38.36 61.37 9.40
CA GLY A 26 -37.34 60.34 9.57
C GLY A 26 -37.91 59.02 9.07
N ARG A 27 -37.33 58.48 7.99
CA ARG A 27 -37.76 57.21 7.39
C ARG A 27 -37.24 56.09 8.29
N SER A 28 -37.98 55.81 9.37
CA SER A 28 -37.63 54.77 10.34
C SER A 28 -37.34 53.46 9.61
N ARG A 29 -36.06 53.09 9.58
CA ARG A 29 -35.60 51.82 9.03
C ARG A 29 -36.08 50.74 10.00
N HIS A 30 -37.29 50.25 9.75
CA HIS A 30 -37.87 49.17 10.54
C HIS A 30 -37.14 47.87 10.17
N THR A 31 -35.99 47.64 10.80
CA THR A 31 -35.29 46.37 10.73
C THR A 31 -36.18 45.33 11.38
N SER A 32 -36.90 44.55 10.56
CA SER A 32 -37.73 43.46 11.05
C SER A 32 -36.84 42.47 11.81
N PRO A 33 -37.21 42.07 13.04
CA PRO A 33 -36.45 41.06 13.75
C PRO A 33 -36.53 39.75 12.97
N VAL A 34 -35.37 39.14 12.69
CA VAL A 34 -35.33 37.83 12.05
C VAL A 34 -36.11 36.82 12.90
N PRO A 35 -37.03 36.02 12.30
CA PRO A 35 -37.80 35.06 13.07
C PRO A 35 -36.84 34.03 13.67
N ARG A 36 -37.05 33.66 14.95
CA ARG A 36 -36.15 32.74 15.68
C ARG A 36 -35.90 31.43 14.91
N ALA A 37 -36.92 30.94 14.20
CA ALA A 37 -36.81 29.77 13.33
C ALA A 37 -35.76 29.91 12.21
N ALA A 38 -35.58 31.10 11.62
CA ALA A 38 -34.53 31.34 10.63
C ALA A 38 -33.13 31.33 11.25
N VAL A 39 -32.98 31.83 12.48
CA VAL A 39 -31.71 31.77 13.23
C VAL A 39 -31.36 30.33 13.59
N PHE A 40 -32.33 29.54 14.07
CA PHE A 40 -32.14 28.10 14.31
C PHE A 40 -31.83 27.32 13.02
N GLY A 41 -32.54 27.60 11.92
CA GLY A 41 -32.27 26.98 10.62
C GLY A 41 -30.87 27.30 10.09
N ALA A 42 -30.42 28.55 10.20
CA ALA A 42 -29.05 28.94 9.85
C ALA A 42 -28.01 28.25 10.76
N GLY A 43 -28.26 28.16 12.07
CA GLY A 43 -27.39 27.43 13.01
C GLY A 43 -27.27 25.95 12.68
N ILE A 44 -28.37 25.28 12.34
CA ILE A 44 -28.39 23.87 11.90
C ILE A 44 -27.62 23.71 10.58
N ALA A 45 -27.83 24.60 9.60
CA ALA A 45 -27.12 24.56 8.33
C ALA A 45 -25.59 24.70 8.51
N VAL A 46 -25.14 25.61 9.38
CA VAL A 46 -23.72 25.78 9.74
C VAL A 46 -23.19 24.53 10.46
N ALA A 47 -23.95 23.95 11.39
CA ALA A 47 -23.55 22.74 12.11
C ALA A 47 -23.41 21.52 11.16
N VAL A 48 -24.33 21.36 10.21
CA VAL A 48 -24.27 20.29 9.19
C VAL A 48 -23.07 20.51 8.24
N ALA A 49 -22.83 21.74 7.80
CA ALA A 49 -21.67 22.07 6.96
C ALA A 49 -20.35 21.79 7.71
N ALA A 50 -20.25 22.19 8.98
CA ALA A 50 -19.10 21.86 9.82
C ALA A 50 -18.93 20.34 9.99
N PHE A 51 -20.00 19.61 10.31
CA PHE A 51 -19.95 18.16 10.45
C PHE A 51 -19.48 17.46 9.16
N TYR A 52 -19.92 17.93 7.99
CA TYR A 52 -19.48 17.41 6.69
C TYR A 52 -17.99 17.63 6.44
N VAL A 53 -17.47 18.85 6.71
CA VAL A 53 -16.05 19.20 6.54
C VAL A 53 -15.15 18.49 7.54
N PHE A 54 -15.52 18.44 8.81
CA PHE A 54 -14.70 17.80 9.86
C PHE A 54 -14.79 16.27 9.84
N GLY A 55 -15.98 15.70 9.60
CA GLY A 55 -16.19 14.25 9.57
C GLY A 55 -15.49 13.55 8.41
N SER A 56 -15.43 14.18 7.23
CA SER A 56 -14.70 13.65 6.07
C SER A 56 -13.18 13.70 6.25
N ASN A 57 -12.64 14.77 6.84
CA ASN A 57 -11.20 14.92 7.08
C ASN A 57 -10.62 13.89 8.07
N ALA A 58 -11.37 13.50 9.10
CA ALA A 58 -10.90 12.53 10.10
C ALA A 58 -10.54 11.17 9.48
N LEU A 59 -11.36 10.68 8.55
CA LEU A 59 -11.11 9.41 7.83
C LEU A 59 -9.97 9.55 6.82
N ASN A 60 -9.87 10.70 6.13
CA ASN A 60 -8.80 10.95 5.16
C ASN A 60 -7.42 11.00 5.83
N GLY A 61 -7.30 11.66 6.99
CA GLY A 61 -6.05 11.69 7.76
C GLY A 61 -5.57 10.30 8.16
N TYR A 62 -6.45 9.46 8.70
CA TYR A 62 -6.10 8.08 9.08
C TYR A 62 -5.69 7.20 7.89
N ARG A 63 -6.35 7.36 6.74
CA ARG A 63 -5.97 6.66 5.50
C ARG A 63 -4.59 7.10 5.01
N LEU A 64 -4.31 8.41 5.02
CA LEU A 64 -3.03 8.96 4.59
C LEU A 64 -1.87 8.47 5.47
N SER A 65 -2.00 8.52 6.80
CA SER A 65 -0.97 8.01 7.72
C SER A 65 -0.76 6.49 7.61
N ARG A 66 -1.82 5.71 7.30
CA ARG A 66 -1.70 4.28 7.01
C ARG A 66 -0.94 4.01 5.71
N GLU A 67 -1.17 4.83 4.69
CA GLU A 67 -0.50 4.71 3.39
C GLU A 67 0.97 5.15 3.47
N GLU A 68 1.25 6.25 4.16
CA GLU A 68 2.60 6.70 4.51
C GLU A 68 3.39 5.60 5.23
N ALA A 69 2.86 5.04 6.33
CA ALA A 69 3.51 3.95 7.07
C ALA A 69 3.75 2.69 6.21
N ARG A 70 2.84 2.38 5.28
CA ARG A 70 3.00 1.26 4.33
C ARG A 70 4.10 1.53 3.32
N LEU A 71 4.15 2.73 2.73
CA LEU A 71 5.17 3.14 1.78
C LEU A 71 6.56 3.18 2.43
N ASP A 72 6.63 3.62 3.68
CA ASP A 72 7.87 3.68 4.45
C ASP A 72 8.41 2.27 4.78
N ALA A 73 7.54 1.32 5.13
CA ALA A 73 7.91 -0.08 5.31
C ALA A 73 8.42 -0.72 4.01
N LEU A 74 7.73 -0.49 2.88
CA LEU A 74 8.17 -0.96 1.55
C LEU A 74 9.52 -0.35 1.15
N LYS A 75 9.71 0.96 1.38
CA LYS A 75 10.96 1.67 1.10
C LYS A 75 12.13 1.08 1.88
N ARG A 76 11.96 0.82 3.18
CA ARG A 76 13.00 0.19 4.03
C ARG A 76 13.37 -1.20 3.52
N GLY A 77 12.37 -2.05 3.24
CA GLY A 77 12.61 -3.39 2.69
C GLY A 77 13.29 -3.39 1.32
N LEU A 78 13.00 -2.41 0.46
CA LEU A 78 13.70 -2.23 -0.81
C LEU A 78 15.14 -1.72 -0.63
N GLN A 79 15.38 -0.82 0.33
CA GLN A 79 16.72 -0.33 0.65
C GLN A 79 17.62 -1.44 1.19
N GLU A 80 17.09 -2.31 2.06
CA GLU A 80 17.81 -3.47 2.61
C GLU A 80 18.18 -4.48 1.50
N GLN A 81 17.22 -4.85 0.65
CA GLN A 81 17.49 -5.70 -0.53
C GLN A 81 18.52 -5.06 -1.47
N ASN A 82 18.45 -3.74 -1.70
CA ASN A 82 19.41 -3.05 -2.54
C ASN A 82 20.83 -3.05 -1.94
N ALA A 83 20.96 -2.95 -0.62
CA ALA A 83 22.24 -3.05 0.08
C ALA A 83 22.84 -4.46 -0.04
N ILE A 84 22.04 -5.51 0.16
CA ILE A 84 22.46 -6.92 0.01
C ILE A 84 22.95 -7.18 -1.43
N LEU A 85 22.18 -6.79 -2.44
CA LEU A 85 22.54 -6.98 -3.84
C LEU A 85 23.80 -6.19 -4.24
N ARG A 86 24.00 -4.98 -3.71
CA ARG A 86 25.24 -4.22 -3.92
C ARG A 86 26.46 -4.91 -3.32
N GLU A 87 26.30 -5.52 -2.15
CA GLU A 87 27.37 -6.29 -1.51
C GLU A 87 27.72 -7.54 -2.32
N GLU A 88 26.70 -8.27 -2.81
CA GLU A 88 26.90 -9.43 -3.68
C GLU A 88 27.61 -9.05 -4.99
N ILE A 89 27.19 -7.96 -5.65
CA ILE A 89 27.87 -7.41 -6.84
C ILE A 89 29.33 -7.05 -6.53
N ARG A 90 29.58 -6.41 -5.37
CA ARG A 90 30.94 -6.06 -4.93
C ARG A 90 31.82 -7.31 -4.77
N LEU A 91 31.30 -8.36 -4.13
CA LEU A 91 32.02 -9.62 -3.94
C LEU A 91 32.30 -10.32 -5.28
N LEU A 92 31.31 -10.40 -6.17
CA LEU A 92 31.42 -10.97 -7.52
C LEU A 92 32.46 -10.26 -8.39
N GLN A 93 32.72 -8.97 -8.15
CA GLN A 93 33.74 -8.18 -8.84
C GLN A 93 35.16 -8.33 -8.26
N THR A 94 35.34 -9.02 -7.13
CA THR A 94 36.68 -9.20 -6.54
C THR A 94 37.49 -10.28 -7.27
N PRO A 95 38.80 -10.08 -7.51
CA PRO A 95 39.64 -11.07 -8.20
C PRO A 95 39.60 -12.49 -7.60
N PRO A 96 39.60 -12.71 -6.27
CA PRO A 96 39.52 -14.05 -5.70
C PRO A 96 38.19 -14.75 -5.99
N TYR A 97 37.08 -14.00 -6.07
CA TYR A 97 35.76 -14.57 -6.34
C TYR A 97 35.58 -14.89 -7.83
N ILE A 98 36.13 -14.03 -8.71
CA ILE A 98 36.24 -14.30 -10.14
C ILE A 98 37.09 -15.56 -10.39
N GLU A 99 38.25 -15.67 -9.72
CA GLU A 99 39.11 -16.85 -9.80
C GLU A 99 38.39 -18.12 -9.31
N LYS A 100 37.64 -18.03 -8.20
CA LYS A 100 36.82 -19.14 -7.70
C LYS A 100 35.79 -19.61 -8.73
N ILE A 101 35.00 -18.70 -9.30
CA ILE A 101 34.01 -19.06 -10.34
C ILE A 101 34.68 -19.63 -11.60
N ALA A 102 35.81 -19.05 -12.01
CA ALA A 102 36.57 -19.53 -13.16
C ALA A 102 37.10 -20.96 -12.95
N ARG A 103 37.55 -21.32 -11.74
CA ARG A 103 37.97 -22.68 -11.39
C ARG A 103 36.78 -23.65 -11.25
N GLU A 104 35.72 -23.25 -10.54
CA GLU A 104 34.58 -24.11 -10.20
C GLU A 104 33.64 -24.37 -11.38
N GLN A 105 33.31 -23.36 -12.18
CA GLN A 105 32.32 -23.47 -13.26
C GLN A 105 32.95 -23.63 -14.65
N LEU A 106 34.13 -23.05 -14.88
CA LEU A 106 34.79 -23.04 -16.19
C LEU A 106 36.03 -23.94 -16.27
N GLY A 107 36.47 -24.52 -15.14
CA GLY A 107 37.68 -25.36 -15.06
C GLY A 107 38.98 -24.62 -15.41
N LEU A 108 38.97 -23.30 -15.42
CA LEU A 108 40.11 -22.48 -15.83
C LEU A 108 41.19 -22.45 -14.74
N VAL A 109 42.44 -22.50 -15.17
CA VAL A 109 43.64 -22.35 -14.33
C VAL A 109 44.54 -21.26 -14.90
N ARG A 110 45.36 -20.63 -14.07
CA ARG A 110 46.28 -19.58 -14.55
C ARG A 110 47.43 -20.20 -15.36
N PRO A 111 48.02 -19.47 -16.32
CA PRO A 111 49.23 -19.92 -17.00
C PRO A 111 50.33 -20.30 -16.00
N GLY A 112 50.81 -21.55 -16.07
CA GLY A 112 51.79 -22.12 -15.14
C GLY A 112 51.22 -22.96 -13.98
N GLU A 113 49.89 -23.05 -13.83
CA GLU A 113 49.24 -23.95 -12.87
C GLU A 113 48.84 -25.30 -13.50
N ILE A 114 48.81 -26.36 -12.70
CA ILE A 114 48.40 -27.71 -13.14
C ILE A 114 47.02 -28.05 -12.58
N ALA A 115 46.04 -28.30 -13.46
CA ALA A 115 44.72 -28.77 -13.05
C ALA A 115 44.75 -30.27 -12.68
N VAL A 116 44.32 -30.61 -11.47
CA VAL A 116 44.22 -32.01 -10.99
C VAL A 116 42.76 -32.43 -10.92
N LEU A 117 42.37 -33.38 -11.78
CA LEU A 117 41.03 -33.97 -11.80
C LEU A 117 41.00 -35.23 -10.92
N ILE A 118 40.25 -35.18 -9.81
CA ILE A 118 40.04 -36.35 -8.94
C ILE A 118 38.97 -37.25 -9.57
N VAL A 119 39.40 -38.15 -10.46
CA VAL A 119 38.53 -39.20 -11.01
C VAL A 119 38.32 -40.26 -9.93
N ARG A 120 37.10 -40.35 -9.39
CA ARG A 120 36.74 -41.49 -8.52
C ARG A 120 36.70 -42.75 -9.40
N PRO A 121 37.45 -43.83 -9.08
CA PRO A 121 37.38 -45.05 -9.85
C PRO A 121 35.94 -45.59 -9.86
N PRO A 122 35.49 -46.22 -10.97
CA PRO A 122 34.16 -46.80 -11.03
C PRO A 122 33.96 -47.78 -9.88
N ALA A 123 32.76 -47.77 -9.30
CA ALA A 123 32.44 -48.71 -8.23
C ALA A 123 32.72 -50.14 -8.71
N PRO A 124 33.40 -50.98 -7.91
CA PRO A 124 33.60 -52.37 -8.29
C PRO A 124 32.24 -53.01 -8.55
N PRO A 125 32.11 -53.87 -9.58
CA PRO A 125 30.84 -54.49 -9.90
C PRO A 125 30.29 -55.18 -8.65
N PRO A 126 28.98 -55.08 -8.37
CA PRO A 126 28.40 -55.67 -7.17
C PRO A 126 28.80 -57.14 -7.10
N PRO A 127 29.20 -57.64 -5.91
CA PRO A 127 29.64 -59.03 -5.79
C PRO A 127 28.53 -59.95 -6.35
N PRO A 128 28.89 -61.02 -7.09
CA PRO A 128 27.91 -61.95 -7.61
C PRO A 128 26.94 -62.35 -6.49
N PRO A 129 25.62 -62.36 -6.73
CA PRO A 129 24.65 -62.61 -5.68
C PRO A 129 25.07 -63.87 -4.96
N ALA A 130 25.34 -63.73 -3.66
CA ALA A 130 25.93 -64.79 -2.85
C ALA A 130 25.12 -66.05 -3.14
N ARG A 131 25.78 -67.08 -3.70
CA ARG A 131 25.10 -68.33 -4.04
C ARG A 131 24.61 -68.89 -2.71
N LEU A 132 23.34 -68.63 -2.39
CA LEU A 132 22.63 -69.25 -1.30
C LEU A 132 22.75 -70.74 -1.60
N GLY A 133 23.69 -71.39 -0.91
CA GLY A 133 24.08 -72.77 -1.20
C GLY A 133 22.80 -73.57 -1.22
N ARG A 134 22.45 -74.09 -2.40
CA ARG A 134 21.14 -74.70 -2.65
C ARG A 134 20.97 -75.79 -1.61
N ASP A 135 20.14 -75.56 -0.59
CA ASP A 135 20.18 -76.33 0.65
C ASP A 135 19.82 -77.78 0.35
N THR A 136 20.85 -78.62 0.21
CA THR A 136 20.76 -80.03 -0.20
C THR A 136 20.26 -80.92 0.93
N ARG A 137 20.02 -80.36 2.11
CA ARG A 137 19.39 -81.09 3.22
C ARG A 137 18.02 -81.60 2.80
N PRO A 138 17.68 -82.86 3.11
CA PRO A 138 16.34 -83.39 2.85
C PRO A 138 15.29 -82.57 3.61
N LEU A 139 14.09 -82.46 3.03
CA LEU A 139 13.01 -81.58 3.50
C LEU A 139 12.74 -81.60 5.02
N PRO A 140 12.77 -82.75 5.74
CA PRO A 140 12.55 -82.77 7.19
C PRO A 140 13.55 -81.90 7.97
N GLN A 141 14.83 -81.92 7.58
CA GLN A 141 15.88 -81.16 8.26
C GLN A 141 15.76 -79.65 7.99
N ARG A 142 15.30 -79.26 6.80
CA ARG A 142 15.05 -77.86 6.43
C ARG A 142 13.93 -77.25 7.29
N ILE A 143 12.85 -78.00 7.51
CA ILE A 143 11.72 -77.59 8.35
C ILE A 143 12.14 -77.52 9.83
N TRP A 144 12.86 -78.53 10.32
CA TRP A 144 13.33 -78.56 11.72
C TRP A 144 14.30 -77.41 12.06
N ALA A 145 15.23 -77.08 11.16
CA ALA A 145 16.15 -75.96 11.31
C ALA A 145 15.45 -74.58 11.21
N ALA A 146 14.28 -74.50 10.59
CA ALA A 146 13.45 -73.30 10.56
C ALA A 146 12.64 -73.13 11.86
N LEU A 147 12.09 -74.23 12.41
CA LEU A 147 11.30 -74.21 13.64
C LEU A 147 12.13 -73.81 14.87
N THR A 148 13.32 -74.38 15.00
CA THR A 148 14.19 -74.22 16.18
C THR A 148 14.83 -72.83 16.30
N ARG A 149 15.00 -72.11 15.17
CA ARG A 149 15.69 -70.81 15.14
C ARG A 149 14.94 -69.67 15.86
N ARG A 150 13.66 -69.85 16.22
CA ARG A 150 12.85 -68.81 16.89
C ARG A 150 13.03 -68.73 18.40
N VAL A 151 13.66 -69.72 19.03
CA VAL A 151 13.77 -69.83 20.50
C VAL A 151 15.06 -69.21 21.07
N GLN A 152 16.06 -68.94 20.21
CA GLN A 152 17.43 -68.62 20.62
C GLN A 152 17.85 -67.16 20.44
N LYS A 153 16.88 -66.23 20.34
CA LYS A 153 17.11 -64.77 20.37
C LYS A 153 16.38 -64.13 21.55
N ARG A 154 17.00 -64.23 22.72
CA ARG A 154 16.92 -63.28 23.83
C ARG A 154 18.33 -63.05 24.34
#